data_AF-A0A650CPQ7-F1
#
_entry.id   AF-A0A650CPQ7-F1
#
_cell.length_a   1.000
_cell.length_b   1.000
_cell.length_c   1.000
_cell.angle_alpha   90.00
_cell.angle_beta   90.00
_cell.angle_gamma   90.00
#
_symmetry.space_group_name_H-M   'P 1'
#
loop_
_entity.id
_entity.type
_entity.pdbx_description
1 polymer ?
#
loop_
_entity_poly.entity_id
_entity_poly.type
_entity_poly.pdbx_seq_one_letter_code
_entity_poly.pdbx_strand_id
1 'polypeptide(L)'
;MSELIAKQRGRLRSMILWLLYQSPKRGIDIIDDIYKMTWGFWKPSPGSVYPLLSKMEEEGLIRKIDGEKYTITDKGIKEIEGIIPLKHRSSIIDAIEELEGLATFFAEADKTQLSQYKERIEKALRKIEEVIKGG
;
A
#
# COMPACT_ATOMS: atom_id res chain seq x y z
N MET A 1 -9.99 -20.76 -5.90
CA MET A 1 -9.20 -20.66 -4.65
C MET A 1 -7.73 -20.25 -4.87
N SER A 2 -7.13 -20.47 -6.05
CA SER A 2 -5.69 -20.23 -6.32
C SER A 2 -5.31 -18.79 -6.69
N GLU A 3 -6.13 -18.05 -7.45
CA GLU A 3 -5.76 -16.71 -7.94
C GLU A 3 -5.79 -15.61 -6.88
N LEU A 4 -6.75 -15.67 -5.95
CA LEU A 4 -6.85 -14.70 -4.86
C LEU A 4 -5.63 -14.74 -3.94
N ILE A 5 -5.10 -15.95 -3.69
CA ILE A 5 -3.89 -16.18 -2.86
C ILE A 5 -2.64 -15.69 -3.59
N ALA A 6 -2.54 -15.88 -4.91
CA ALA A 6 -1.43 -15.35 -5.71
C ALA A 6 -1.42 -13.81 -5.73
N LYS A 7 -2.60 -13.17 -5.91
CA LYS A 7 -2.76 -11.71 -5.86
C LYS A 7 -2.47 -11.15 -4.46
N GLN A 8 -2.84 -11.87 -3.40
CA GLN A 8 -2.51 -11.49 -2.02
C GLN A 8 -1.02 -11.66 -1.68
N ARG A 9 -0.35 -12.71 -2.15
CA ARG A 9 1.10 -12.92 -1.95
C ARG A 9 1.93 -11.85 -2.67
N GLY A 10 1.56 -11.51 -3.90
CA GLY A 10 2.18 -10.38 -4.63
C GLY A 10 2.03 -9.07 -3.86
N ARG A 11 0.83 -8.77 -3.35
CA ARG A 11 0.59 -7.59 -2.51
C ARG A 11 1.38 -7.61 -1.20
N LEU A 12 1.44 -8.75 -0.50
CA LEU A 12 2.17 -8.88 0.77
C LEU A 12 3.65 -8.55 0.60
N ARG A 13 4.31 -9.13 -0.42
CA ARG A 13 5.73 -8.87 -0.70
C ARG A 13 5.98 -7.38 -0.91
N SER A 14 5.19 -6.73 -1.76
CA SER A 14 5.34 -5.30 -2.06
C SER A 14 5.12 -4.43 -0.83
N MET A 15 4.14 -4.77 0.02
CA MET A 15 3.89 -4.07 1.28
C MET A 15 5.06 -4.20 2.25
N ILE A 16 5.68 -5.39 2.34
CA ILE A 16 6.88 -5.61 3.16
C ILE A 16 8.05 -4.76 2.66
N LEU A 17 8.34 -4.79 1.35
CA LEU A 17 9.40 -3.98 0.76
C LEU A 17 9.16 -2.49 0.99
N TRP A 18 7.93 -2.01 0.81
CA TRP A 18 7.55 -0.63 1.09
C TRP A 18 7.84 -0.23 2.54
N LEU A 19 7.44 -1.06 3.51
CA LEU A 19 7.68 -0.79 4.93
C LEU A 19 9.17 -0.76 5.28
N LEU A 20 9.97 -1.63 4.65
CA LEU A 20 11.41 -1.70 4.85
C LEU A 20 12.19 -0.60 4.12
N TYR A 21 11.60 -0.03 3.07
CA TYR A 21 12.11 1.19 2.43
C TYR A 21 11.98 2.41 3.34
N GLN A 22 10.90 2.52 4.12
CA GLN A 22 10.70 3.62 5.06
C GLN A 22 11.67 3.55 6.26
N SER A 23 11.88 2.36 6.81
CA SER A 23 12.77 2.15 7.96
C SER A 23 13.02 0.66 8.21
N PRO A 24 14.17 0.26 8.80
CA PRO A 24 14.38 -1.10 9.23
C PRO A 24 13.37 -1.56 10.31
N LYS A 25 12.83 -2.79 10.20
CA LYS A 25 11.76 -3.31 11.07
C LYS A 25 11.94 -4.78 11.42
N ARG A 26 11.43 -5.22 12.57
CA ARG A 26 11.35 -6.66 12.91
C ARG A 26 10.14 -7.29 12.21
N GLY A 27 10.15 -8.63 12.08
CA GLY A 27 9.05 -9.38 11.48
C GLY A 27 7.69 -9.10 12.14
N ILE A 28 7.65 -9.00 13.47
CA ILE A 28 6.41 -8.66 14.20
C ILE A 28 5.92 -7.24 13.91
N ASP A 29 6.83 -6.27 13.79
CA ASP A 29 6.48 -4.87 13.53
C ASP A 29 5.88 -4.74 12.12
N ILE A 30 6.40 -5.50 11.15
CA ILE A 30 5.88 -5.57 9.78
C ILE A 30 4.43 -6.09 9.78
N ILE A 31 4.12 -7.13 10.55
CA ILE A 31 2.77 -7.68 10.65
C ILE A 31 1.79 -6.62 11.18
N ASP A 32 2.17 -5.92 12.25
CA ASP A 32 1.32 -4.90 12.87
C ASP A 32 1.18 -3.63 12.01
N ASP A 33 2.24 -3.22 11.32
CA ASP A 33 2.21 -2.06 10.43
C ASP A 33 1.34 -2.34 9.19
N ILE A 34 1.33 -3.56 8.66
CA ILE A 34 0.39 -3.96 7.59
C ILE A 34 -1.06 -3.89 8.08
N TYR A 35 -1.34 -4.33 9.30
CA TYR A 35 -2.67 -4.24 9.89
C TYR A 35 -3.14 -2.78 10.01
N LYS A 36 -2.26 -1.89 10.46
CA LYS A 36 -2.55 -0.44 10.53
C LYS A 36 -2.71 0.19 9.15
N MET A 37 -1.82 -0.12 8.20
CA MET A 37 -1.85 0.40 6.83
C MET A 37 -3.11 0.00 6.06
N THR A 38 -3.74 -1.11 6.47
CA THR A 38 -5.02 -1.57 5.92
C THR A 38 -6.22 -1.18 6.78
N TRP A 39 -6.09 -0.19 7.67
CA TRP A 39 -7.17 0.27 8.56
C TRP A 39 -7.88 -0.86 9.33
N GLY A 40 -7.14 -1.90 9.67
CA GLY A 40 -7.66 -3.06 10.38
C GLY A 40 -8.38 -4.10 9.52
N PHE A 41 -8.50 -3.91 8.20
CA PHE A 41 -9.17 -4.86 7.32
C PHE A 41 -8.41 -6.17 7.13
N TRP A 42 -7.08 -6.16 7.28
CA TRP A 42 -6.27 -7.35 7.05
C TRP A 42 -5.01 -7.40 7.92
N LYS A 43 -4.86 -8.51 8.66
CA LYS A 43 -3.64 -8.83 9.41
C LYS A 43 -3.00 -10.09 8.82
N PRO A 44 -1.81 -10.02 8.20
CA PRO A 44 -1.13 -11.21 7.70
C PRO A 44 -0.68 -12.09 8.88
N SER A 45 -0.71 -13.41 8.70
CA SER A 45 -0.27 -14.33 9.75
C SER A 45 1.26 -14.43 9.81
N PRO A 46 1.85 -14.75 10.97
CA PRO A 46 3.27 -15.08 11.07
C PRO A 46 3.71 -16.13 10.04
N GLY A 47 2.91 -17.17 9.80
CA GLY A 47 3.20 -18.22 8.83
C GLY A 47 3.17 -17.77 7.37
N SER A 48 2.62 -16.59 7.07
CA SER A 48 2.70 -15.95 5.74
C SER A 48 3.86 -14.97 5.61
N VAL A 49 4.27 -14.34 6.71
CA VAL A 49 5.31 -13.28 6.72
C VAL A 49 6.70 -13.87 6.87
N TYR A 50 6.95 -14.73 7.86
CA TYR A 50 8.31 -15.20 8.13
C TYR A 50 8.91 -16.04 6.99
N PRO A 51 8.20 -17.00 6.38
CA PRO A 51 8.73 -17.71 5.21
C PRO A 51 9.00 -16.78 4.03
N LEU A 52 8.20 -15.72 3.87
CA LEU A 52 8.39 -14.74 2.81
C LEU A 52 9.60 -13.84 3.08
N LEU A 53 9.84 -13.42 4.33
CA LEU A 53 11.04 -12.69 4.72
C LEU A 53 12.30 -13.50 4.47
N SER A 54 12.33 -14.78 4.85
CA SER A 54 13.45 -15.68 4.54
C SER A 54 13.71 -15.76 3.04
N LYS A 55 12.65 -15.95 2.25
CA LYS A 55 12.77 -15.98 0.78
C LYS A 55 13.28 -14.67 0.19
N MET A 56 12.80 -13.53 0.68
CA MET A 56 13.25 -12.21 0.22
C MET A 56 14.71 -11.91 0.60
N GLU A 57 15.17 -12.44 1.74
CA GLU A 57 16.57 -12.38 2.16
C GLU A 57 17.44 -13.25 1.25
N GLU A 58 17.03 -14.49 0.96
CA GLU A 58 17.69 -15.38 -0.01
C GLU A 58 17.73 -14.77 -1.42
N GLU A 59 16.66 -14.10 -1.85
CA GLU A 59 16.58 -13.37 -3.12
C GLU A 59 17.45 -12.09 -3.12
N GLY A 60 17.99 -11.66 -1.97
CA GLY A 60 18.81 -10.46 -1.82
C GLY A 60 18.03 -9.14 -1.90
N LEU A 61 16.71 -9.17 -1.73
CA LEU A 61 15.84 -7.98 -1.74
C LEU A 61 15.87 -7.23 -0.42
N ILE A 62 16.12 -7.97 0.66
CA ILE A 62 16.27 -7.45 2.02
C ILE A 62 17.49 -8.09 2.66
N ARG A 63 17.96 -7.54 3.76
CA ARG A 63 18.99 -8.14 4.61
C ARG A 63 18.68 -7.90 6.08
N LYS A 64 19.11 -8.81 6.95
CA LYS A 64 19.08 -8.54 8.40
C LYS A 64 20.12 -7.50 8.81
N ILE A 65 19.74 -6.66 9.76
CA ILE A 65 20.62 -5.77 10.51
C ILE A 65 20.33 -5.94 12.01
N ASP A 66 21.36 -5.83 12.85
CA ASP A 66 21.26 -5.76 14.32
C ASP A 66 20.12 -6.59 14.95
N GLY A 67 20.36 -7.88 15.15
CA GLY A 67 19.37 -8.80 15.74
C GLY A 67 18.32 -9.28 14.74
N GLU A 68 17.04 -9.05 15.04
CA GLU A 68 15.90 -9.56 14.26
C GLU A 68 15.30 -8.53 13.28
N LYS A 69 15.97 -7.40 13.04
CA LYS A 69 15.49 -6.38 12.10
C LYS A 69 15.92 -6.69 10.68
N TYR A 70 15.07 -6.32 9.73
CA TYR A 70 15.34 -6.35 8.30
C TYR A 70 15.44 -4.94 7.76
N THR A 71 16.20 -4.75 6.70
CA THR A 71 16.26 -3.52 5.89
C THR A 71 16.21 -3.87 4.42
N ILE A 72 15.68 -2.97 3.60
CA ILE A 72 15.67 -3.15 2.14
C ILE A 72 17.08 -3.00 1.56
N THR A 73 17.36 -3.68 0.44
CA THR A 73 18.58 -3.51 -0.36
C THR A 73 18.27 -2.70 -1.62
N ASP A 74 19.30 -2.28 -2.36
CA ASP A 74 19.13 -1.63 -3.67
C ASP A 74 18.34 -2.49 -4.66
N LYS A 75 18.50 -3.82 -4.60
CA LYS A 75 17.73 -4.77 -5.42
C LYS A 75 16.26 -4.76 -5.02
N GLY A 76 15.96 -4.73 -3.72
CA GLY A 76 14.60 -4.60 -3.20
C GLY A 76 13.94 -3.30 -3.62
N ILE A 77 14.69 -2.18 -3.60
CA ILE A 77 14.20 -0.86 -4.05
C ILE A 77 13.77 -0.93 -5.53
N LYS A 78 14.60 -1.53 -6.39
CA LYS A 78 14.27 -1.73 -7.82
C LYS A 78 13.02 -2.57 -8.02
N GLU A 79 12.79 -3.59 -7.19
CA GLU A 79 11.60 -4.45 -7.31
C GLU A 79 10.30 -3.71 -6.98
N ILE A 80 10.36 -2.73 -6.09
CA ILE A 80 9.22 -1.84 -5.84
C ILE A 80 9.24 -0.58 -6.69
N GLU A 81 10.22 -0.31 -7.55
CA GLU A 81 10.28 0.93 -8.36
C GLU A 81 9.03 1.13 -9.24
N GLY A 82 8.47 0.04 -9.79
CA GLY A 82 7.18 0.05 -10.51
C GLY A 82 5.92 -0.07 -9.63
N ILE A 83 6.09 -0.30 -8.32
CA ILE A 83 5.03 -0.35 -7.28
C ILE A 83 5.12 0.86 -6.31
N ILE A 84 6.15 1.67 -6.49
CA ILE A 84 6.35 3.03 -5.99
C ILE A 84 5.49 4.09 -6.75
N PRO A 85 4.53 3.83 -7.68
CA PRO A 85 3.69 4.90 -8.22
C PRO A 85 2.49 5.14 -7.32
N LEU A 86 2.74 5.39 -6.03
CA LEU A 86 1.73 6.03 -5.19
C LEU A 86 2.23 7.30 -4.51
N LYS A 87 3.46 7.41 -3.98
CA LYS A 87 3.89 8.66 -3.31
C LYS A 87 5.40 8.90 -3.29
N HIS A 88 6.03 9.21 -4.42
CA HIS A 88 7.27 10.02 -4.38
C HIS A 88 7.48 10.95 -5.57
N ARG A 89 6.42 11.63 -6.02
CA ARG A 89 6.50 13.07 -6.29
C ARG A 89 5.22 13.74 -5.78
N SER A 90 5.41 14.81 -5.03
CA SER A 90 4.41 15.80 -4.73
C SER A 90 4.19 16.67 -5.98
N SER A 91 3.60 16.09 -7.04
CA SER A 91 3.11 16.84 -8.19
C SER A 91 1.59 16.84 -8.21
N ILE A 92 1.00 17.91 -8.72
CA ILE A 92 -0.45 18.00 -8.89
C ILE A 92 -0.98 16.92 -9.86
N ILE A 93 -0.14 16.45 -10.78
CA ILE A 93 -0.49 15.39 -11.76
C ILE A 93 -0.76 14.07 -11.04
N ASP A 94 0.12 13.66 -10.12
CA ASP A 94 -0.04 12.40 -9.37
C ASP A 94 -1.31 12.41 -8.51
N ALA A 95 -1.64 13.57 -7.91
CA ALA A 95 -2.86 13.74 -7.13
C ALA A 95 -4.14 13.70 -7.99
N ILE A 96 -4.06 14.16 -9.23
CA ILE A 96 -5.17 14.09 -10.20
C ILE A 96 -5.39 12.63 -10.62
N GLU A 97 -4.33 11.90 -10.95
CA GLU A 97 -4.42 10.48 -11.32
C GLU A 97 -5.01 9.63 -10.17
N GLU A 98 -4.64 9.90 -8.91
CA GLU A 98 -5.25 9.24 -7.74
C GLU A 98 -6.76 9.56 -7.62
N LEU A 99 -7.14 10.82 -7.86
CA LEU A 99 -8.54 11.24 -7.84
C LEU A 99 -9.37 10.56 -8.95
N GLU A 100 -8.83 10.44 -10.16
CA GLU A 100 -9.45 9.76 -11.30
C GLU A 100 -9.61 8.25 -11.04
N GLY A 101 -8.59 7.61 -10.44
CA GLY A 101 -8.66 6.23 -10.01
C GLY A 101 -9.76 5.97 -8.96
N LEU A 102 -9.89 6.87 -7.98
CA LEU A 102 -10.97 6.80 -6.99
C LEU A 102 -12.36 6.99 -7.61
N ALA A 103 -12.50 7.89 -8.58
CA ALA A 103 -13.76 8.08 -9.31
C ALA A 103 -14.17 6.81 -10.07
N THR A 104 -13.21 6.15 -10.72
CA THR A 104 -13.43 4.87 -11.40
C THR A 104 -13.86 3.78 -10.41
N PHE A 105 -13.18 3.68 -9.28
CA PHE A 105 -13.55 2.75 -8.21
C PHE A 105 -14.98 2.99 -7.70
N PHE A 106 -15.40 4.24 -7.50
CA PHE A 106 -16.78 4.56 -7.11
C PHE A 106 -17.79 4.22 -8.21
N ALA A 107 -17.43 4.28 -9.48
CA ALA A 107 -18.34 3.86 -10.56
C ALA A 107 -18.64 2.35 -10.52
N GLU A 108 -17.66 1.55 -10.08
CA GLU A 108 -17.75 0.09 -9.98
C GLU A 108 -18.27 -0.40 -8.62
N ALA A 109 -18.28 0.46 -7.60
CA ALA A 109 -18.70 0.10 -6.25
C ALA A 109 -20.23 -0.04 -6.11
N ASP A 110 -20.66 -0.78 -5.10
CA ASP A 110 -22.08 -0.98 -4.79
C ASP A 110 -22.75 0.38 -4.47
N LYS A 111 -23.74 0.75 -5.30
CA LYS A 111 -24.47 2.02 -5.20
C LYS A 111 -25.21 2.18 -3.88
N THR A 112 -25.62 1.09 -3.24
CA THR A 112 -26.28 1.14 -1.92
C THR A 112 -25.29 1.43 -0.79
N GLN A 113 -24.03 1.01 -0.93
CA GLN A 113 -22.97 1.38 0.01
C GLN A 113 -22.40 2.78 -0.25
N LEU A 114 -22.52 3.31 -1.46
CA LEU A 114 -22.12 4.69 -1.77
C LEU A 114 -23.15 5.71 -1.29
N SER A 115 -24.44 5.37 -1.36
CA SER A 115 -25.53 6.29 -0.99
C SER A 115 -25.46 6.74 0.48
N GLN A 116 -25.05 5.85 1.40
CA GLN A 116 -24.80 6.20 2.82
C GLN A 116 -23.70 7.24 3.03
N TYR A 117 -22.78 7.41 2.06
CA TYR A 117 -21.70 8.39 2.13
C TYR A 117 -21.90 9.58 1.19
N LYS A 118 -23.04 9.67 0.51
CA LYS A 118 -23.33 10.70 -0.50
C LYS A 118 -23.01 12.11 -0.03
N GLU A 119 -23.49 12.51 1.15
CA GLU A 119 -23.27 13.87 1.68
C GLU A 119 -21.78 14.16 1.92
N ARG A 120 -21.01 13.17 2.40
CA ARG A 120 -19.56 13.30 2.61
C ARG A 120 -18.82 13.42 1.29
N ILE A 121 -19.21 12.65 0.28
CA ILE A 121 -18.62 12.69 -1.06
C ILE A 121 -18.90 14.06 -1.71
N GLU A 122 -20.15 14.51 -1.69
CA GLU A 122 -20.52 15.82 -2.22
C GLU A 122 -19.79 16.97 -1.53
N LYS A 123 -19.58 16.90 -0.20
CA LYS A 123 -18.79 17.88 0.54
C LYS A 123 -17.32 17.89 0.11
N ALA A 124 -16.73 16.73 -0.18
CA ALA A 124 -15.37 16.65 -0.68
C ALA A 124 -15.25 17.24 -2.09
N LEU A 125 -16.19 16.91 -2.98
CA LEU A 125 -16.25 17.46 -4.35
C LEU A 125 -16.36 18.98 -4.35
N ARG A 126 -17.23 19.56 -3.50
CA ARG A 126 -17.37 21.02 -3.38
C ARG A 126 -16.06 21.71 -3.01
N LYS A 127 -15.30 21.15 -2.05
CA LYS A 127 -13.99 21.71 -1.66
C LYS A 127 -12.99 21.68 -2.80
N ILE A 128 -12.97 20.58 -3.57
CA ILE A 128 -12.08 20.45 -4.74
C ILE A 128 -12.47 21.48 -5.80
N GLU A 129 -13.77 21.63 -6.07
CA GLU A 129 -14.30 22.60 -7.03
C GLU A 129 -13.98 24.06 -6.64
N GLU A 130 -14.10 24.41 -5.37
CA GLU A 130 -13.72 25.73 -4.84
C GLU A 130 -12.23 26.04 -5.05
N VAL A 131 -11.36 25.06 -4.82
CA VAL A 131 -9.90 25.21 -5.03
C VAL A 131 -9.56 25.40 -6.51
N ILE A 132 -10.23 24.67 -7.41
CA ILE A 132 -9.99 24.79 -8.86
C ILE A 132 -10.51 26.13 -9.39
N LYS A 133 -11.65 26.63 -8.89
CA LYS A 133 -12.24 27.91 -9.34
C LYS A 133 -11.55 29.14 -8.77
N GLY A 134 -10.85 29.00 -7.64
CA GLY A 134 -10.17 30.10 -6.95
C GLY A 134 -8.71 30.34 -7.37
N GLY A 135 -8.18 29.52 -8.29
CA GLY A 135 -6.81 29.59 -8.81
C GLY A 135 -6.72 30.12 -10.24
#